data_AF-A0A8C4NNF4-F1
#
_entry.id   AF-A0A8C4NNF4-F1
#
_cell.length_a   1.000
_cell.length_b   1.000
_cell.length_c   1.000
_cell.angle_alpha   90.00
_cell.angle_beta   90.00
_cell.angle_gamma   90.00
#
_symmetry.space_group_name_H-M   'P 1'
#
loop_
_entity.id
_entity.type
_entity.pdbx_description
1 polymer ?
#
loop_
_entity_poly.entity_id
_entity_poly.type
_entity_poly.pdbx_seq_one_letter_code
_entity_poly.pdbx_strand_id
1 'polypeptide(L)'
;MGVFICGGRVHSRGGLFRIPVALWMWRHKSFSPLSPTVSLGFLLQALGKSLCQRIERVRVGLHSGSDLNMSDSKPFNEEKDTCGMVCLKYLLCVFNFIFILTGCGVFVVGIWILVQKADYLSLLASSTFAATAIILIITGVVVMATAILGCFSVYKEHKGLLRLYFMLLLIIFLLVTIAGVLAFIYQQQLSDELKWHLNNIMVENYNQPGQESVTQSVDKLQQEFHCCGSVNSTDWERSLYVQSSSAEGRKVPDSCCKTKTERCGIRTHPSNIYREGGCITKLENFLSEHLFIIGVIGIGVALLQVMGMIFTCCLYRSIKSDPY
;
A
#
# COMPACT_ATOMS: atom_id res chain seq x y z
N MET A 1 7.21 33.14 -38.33
CA MET A 1 7.19 32.31 -39.55
C MET A 1 6.72 30.91 -39.14
N GLY A 2 5.43 30.61 -39.35
CA GLY A 2 4.92 29.25 -39.19
C GLY A 2 5.10 28.45 -40.46
N VAL A 3 5.13 27.12 -40.36
CA VAL A 3 4.76 26.21 -41.45
C VAL A 3 4.17 24.93 -40.84
N PHE A 4 2.89 24.70 -41.11
CA PHE A 4 2.22 23.40 -41.16
C PHE A 4 2.68 22.67 -42.44
N ILE A 5 2.97 21.36 -42.39
CA ILE A 5 2.76 20.46 -43.55
C ILE A 5 2.13 19.15 -43.08
N CYS A 6 1.07 18.78 -43.80
CA CYS A 6 0.25 17.59 -43.69
C CYS A 6 0.62 16.60 -44.82
N GLY A 7 0.59 15.29 -44.54
CA GLY A 7 0.18 14.22 -45.46
C GLY A 7 1.06 13.85 -46.68
N GLY A 8 1.51 12.59 -46.71
CA GLY A 8 1.96 11.90 -47.94
C GLY A 8 2.10 10.39 -47.71
N ARG A 9 1.46 9.57 -48.55
CA ARG A 9 1.40 8.10 -48.51
C ARG A 9 1.89 7.53 -49.86
N VAL A 10 2.41 6.27 -49.82
CA VAL A 10 2.59 5.27 -50.94
C VAL A 10 3.97 5.38 -51.66
N HIS A 11 4.79 4.36 -51.98
CA HIS A 11 4.69 2.89 -52.10
C HIS A 11 6.07 2.16 -51.97
N SER A 12 6.04 0.95 -51.37
CA SER A 12 6.73 -0.34 -51.60
C SER A 12 8.15 -0.51 -52.23
N ARG A 13 9.01 -1.25 -51.48
CA ARG A 13 9.87 -2.44 -51.80
C ARG A 13 10.91 -2.56 -50.66
N GLY A 14 11.21 -3.65 -49.96
CA GLY A 14 10.89 -5.08 -49.93
C GLY A 14 12.05 -5.76 -49.15
N GLY A 15 11.77 -6.73 -48.25
CA GLY A 15 12.79 -7.58 -47.59
C GLY A 15 12.87 -7.45 -46.05
N LEU A 16 11.99 -8.09 -45.27
CA LEU A 16 12.11 -9.45 -44.69
C LEU A 16 12.86 -9.50 -43.34
N PHE A 17 12.13 -9.36 -42.21
CA PHE A 17 12.16 -10.19 -40.99
C PHE A 17 11.40 -9.49 -39.86
N ARG A 18 10.12 -9.85 -39.68
CA ARG A 18 9.35 -9.63 -38.44
C ARG A 18 8.33 -10.75 -38.30
N ILE A 19 8.44 -11.55 -37.24
CA ILE A 19 7.26 -12.04 -36.52
C ILE A 19 7.49 -11.79 -35.02
N PRO A 20 6.48 -11.28 -34.28
CA PRO A 20 6.63 -10.75 -32.92
C PRO A 20 6.17 -11.73 -31.84
N VAL A 21 6.53 -11.40 -30.60
CA VAL A 21 6.27 -12.06 -29.29
C VAL A 21 4.77 -12.12 -28.89
N ALA A 22 3.85 -12.13 -29.86
CA ALA A 22 2.41 -12.02 -29.64
C ALA A 22 1.67 -13.36 -29.45
N LEU A 23 2.39 -14.47 -29.25
CA LEU A 23 1.79 -15.82 -29.30
C LEU A 23 1.78 -16.61 -27.98
N TRP A 24 2.13 -15.99 -26.84
CA TRP A 24 2.11 -16.71 -25.54
C TRP A 24 0.97 -16.31 -24.58
N MET A 25 0.19 -15.27 -24.87
CA MET A 25 -0.91 -14.83 -23.99
C MET A 25 -2.32 -15.19 -24.48
N TRP A 26 -2.48 -16.26 -25.27
CA TRP A 26 -3.80 -16.57 -25.83
C TRP A 26 -4.14 -18.07 -25.91
N ARG A 27 -4.38 -18.71 -24.76
CA ARG A 27 -5.17 -19.95 -24.63
C ARG A 27 -5.52 -20.20 -23.15
N HIS A 28 -6.55 -19.61 -22.55
CA HIS A 28 -8.01 -19.87 -22.61
C HIS A 28 -8.70 -18.59 -22.07
N LYS A 29 -9.52 -17.80 -22.79
CA LYS A 29 -10.95 -17.98 -23.16
C LYS A 29 -11.84 -18.31 -21.92
N SER A 30 -12.85 -17.55 -21.47
CA SER A 30 -13.60 -16.44 -22.08
C SER A 30 -14.61 -15.81 -21.09
N PHE A 31 -15.01 -14.55 -21.38
CA PHE A 31 -16.28 -13.86 -21.06
C PHE A 31 -16.58 -13.34 -19.64
N SER A 32 -16.33 -12.05 -19.39
CA SER A 32 -17.38 -10.99 -19.45
C SER A 32 -16.79 -9.58 -19.22
N PRO A 33 -17.43 -8.51 -19.74
CA PRO A 33 -16.85 -7.18 -19.89
C PRO A 33 -17.37 -6.18 -18.84
N LEU A 34 -16.47 -5.55 -18.07
CA LEU A 34 -16.50 -4.20 -17.49
C LEU A 34 -15.54 -4.18 -16.30
N SER A 35 -14.37 -3.55 -16.44
CA SER A 35 -13.54 -3.22 -15.29
C SER A 35 -14.08 -1.93 -14.64
N PRO A 36 -14.60 -1.97 -13.40
CA PRO A 36 -15.06 -0.78 -12.70
C PRO A 36 -13.92 0.21 -12.36
N THR A 37 -12.66 -0.22 -12.48
CA THR A 37 -11.48 0.58 -12.14
C THR A 37 -11.16 1.68 -13.15
N VAL A 38 -11.41 1.46 -14.45
CA VAL A 38 -11.15 2.47 -15.49
C VAL A 38 -12.26 3.52 -15.50
N SER A 39 -13.52 3.10 -15.36
CA SER A 39 -14.66 4.04 -15.29
C SER A 39 -14.63 4.89 -14.02
N LEU A 40 -14.19 4.33 -12.89
CA LEU A 40 -14.00 5.10 -11.65
C LEU A 40 -12.88 6.13 -11.81
N GLY A 41 -11.77 5.79 -12.48
CA GLY A 41 -10.70 6.75 -12.79
C GLY A 41 -11.17 7.95 -13.62
N PHE A 42 -11.98 7.70 -14.66
CA PHE A 42 -12.54 8.77 -15.50
C PHE A 42 -13.64 9.58 -14.78
N LEU A 43 -14.50 8.94 -13.97
CA LEU A 43 -15.50 9.62 -13.15
C LEU A 43 -14.85 10.48 -12.06
N LEU A 44 -13.77 10.01 -11.44
CA LEU A 44 -13.03 10.77 -10.43
C LEU A 44 -12.26 11.95 -11.06
N GLN A 45 -11.71 11.78 -12.26
CA GLN A 45 -11.15 12.90 -13.04
C GLN A 45 -12.22 13.92 -13.44
N ALA A 46 -13.41 13.48 -13.82
CA ALA A 46 -14.52 14.36 -14.20
C ALA A 46 -15.11 15.10 -12.99
N LEU A 47 -15.23 14.43 -11.84
CA LEU A 47 -15.71 15.04 -10.60
C LEU A 47 -14.67 16.01 -10.00
N GLY A 48 -13.39 15.67 -10.04
CA GLY A 48 -12.30 16.57 -9.65
C GLY A 48 -12.25 17.84 -10.51
N LYS A 49 -12.43 17.70 -11.84
CA LYS A 49 -12.57 18.84 -12.76
C LYS A 49 -13.82 19.66 -12.45
N SER A 50 -14.97 19.02 -12.26
CA SER A 50 -16.26 19.68 -11.97
C SER A 50 -16.23 20.49 -10.67
N LEU A 51 -15.67 19.93 -9.60
CA LEU A 51 -15.54 20.61 -8.30
C LEU A 51 -14.55 21.76 -8.38
N CYS A 52 -13.36 21.55 -8.95
CA CYS A 52 -12.36 22.59 -9.13
C CYS A 52 -12.89 23.74 -10.00
N GLN A 53 -13.58 23.43 -11.10
CA GLN A 53 -14.16 24.39 -12.03
C GLN A 53 -15.41 25.11 -11.50
N ARG A 54 -16.16 24.51 -10.56
CA ARG A 54 -17.24 25.20 -9.81
C ARG A 54 -16.68 26.14 -8.75
N ILE A 55 -15.58 25.75 -8.10
CA ILE A 55 -14.90 26.57 -7.09
C ILE A 55 -14.19 27.77 -7.73
N GLU A 56 -13.55 27.60 -8.90
CA GLU A 56 -12.98 28.69 -9.71
C GLU A 56 -14.05 29.73 -10.09
N ARG A 57 -15.26 29.27 -10.40
CA ARG A 57 -16.39 30.14 -10.76
C ARG A 57 -16.90 30.97 -9.58
N VAL A 58 -16.81 30.45 -8.36
CA VAL A 58 -17.13 31.19 -7.13
C VAL A 58 -16.08 32.25 -6.83
N ARG A 59 -14.79 31.98 -7.09
CA ARG A 59 -13.70 32.95 -6.96
C ARG A 59 -13.83 34.11 -7.96
N VAL A 60 -14.13 33.83 -9.22
CA VAL A 60 -14.38 34.88 -10.24
C VAL A 60 -15.61 35.73 -9.87
N GLY A 61 -16.65 35.11 -9.29
CA GLY A 61 -17.85 35.82 -8.82
C GLY A 61 -17.62 36.75 -7.62
N LEU A 62 -16.67 36.42 -6.74
CA LEU A 62 -16.33 37.24 -5.57
C LEU A 62 -15.46 38.46 -5.90
N HIS A 63 -14.63 38.36 -6.95
CA HIS A 63 -13.75 39.47 -7.37
C HIS A 63 -14.47 40.51 -8.25
N SER A 64 -15.60 40.15 -8.87
CA SER A 64 -16.37 41.04 -9.76
C SER A 64 -17.36 41.95 -9.03
N GLY A 65 -17.49 41.84 -7.70
CA GLY A 65 -18.47 42.57 -6.89
C GLY A 65 -17.98 43.88 -6.28
N SER A 66 -16.72 44.27 -6.48
CA SER A 66 -16.07 45.36 -5.71
C SER A 66 -15.41 46.47 -6.53
N ASP A 67 -15.77 46.67 -7.81
CA ASP A 67 -15.20 47.74 -8.64
C ASP A 67 -16.24 48.79 -9.07
N LEU A 68 -16.37 49.86 -8.27
CA LEU A 68 -16.86 51.16 -8.70
C LEU A 68 -16.10 52.27 -7.95
N ASN A 69 -14.91 52.65 -8.43
CA ASN A 69 -14.67 54.02 -8.92
C ASN A 69 -13.23 54.26 -9.42
N MET A 70 -13.21 55.10 -10.44
CA MET A 70 -12.14 55.56 -11.32
C MET A 70 -10.98 56.30 -10.62
N SER A 71 -9.79 56.13 -11.20
CA SER A 71 -8.60 57.01 -11.20
C SER A 71 -7.48 56.62 -10.22
N ASP A 72 -6.49 55.85 -10.68
CA ASP A 72 -5.10 56.34 -10.82
C ASP A 72 -4.22 55.32 -11.55
N SER A 73 -3.29 55.82 -12.36
CA SER A 73 -2.34 55.06 -13.16
C SER A 73 -1.37 54.22 -12.33
N LYS A 74 -1.54 52.89 -12.38
CA LYS A 74 -0.47 51.91 -12.09
C LYS A 74 -0.37 50.93 -13.26
N PRO A 75 0.84 50.61 -13.74
CA PRO A 75 0.98 49.57 -14.74
C PRO A 75 0.51 48.26 -14.08
N PHE A 76 -0.62 47.75 -14.59
CA PHE A 76 -1.13 46.44 -14.28
C PHE A 76 -0.07 45.44 -14.73
N ASN A 77 0.80 45.03 -13.80
CA ASN A 77 1.57 43.82 -13.94
C ASN A 77 0.56 42.68 -13.91
N GLU A 78 0.01 42.33 -15.08
CA GLU A 78 -0.58 41.02 -15.32
C GLU A 78 0.40 40.00 -14.76
N GLU A 79 0.00 39.36 -13.66
CA GLU A 79 0.68 38.19 -13.14
C GLU A 79 0.49 37.09 -14.19
N LYS A 80 1.41 37.02 -15.14
CA LYS A 80 1.51 35.89 -16.06
C LYS A 80 1.95 34.69 -15.25
N ASP A 81 0.99 34.02 -14.63
CA ASP A 81 1.13 32.63 -14.25
C ASP A 81 1.62 31.88 -15.50
N THR A 82 2.91 31.53 -15.53
CA THR A 82 3.47 30.73 -16.62
C THR A 82 2.61 29.47 -16.75
N CYS A 83 2.27 29.04 -17.96
CA CYS A 83 1.44 27.84 -18.20
C CYS A 83 1.84 26.62 -17.32
N GLY A 84 3.13 26.50 -17.00
CA GLY A 84 3.65 25.49 -16.06
C GLY A 84 3.12 25.60 -14.63
N MET A 85 2.93 26.79 -14.07
CA MET A 85 2.46 26.98 -12.69
C MET A 85 0.99 26.62 -12.52
N VAL A 86 0.15 26.98 -13.50
CA VAL A 86 -1.26 26.56 -13.56
C VAL A 86 -1.35 25.03 -13.66
N CYS A 87 -0.52 24.42 -14.52
CA CYS A 87 -0.43 22.98 -14.65
C CYS A 87 0.00 22.30 -13.33
N LEU A 88 0.99 22.85 -12.63
CA LEU A 88 1.46 22.36 -11.33
C LEU A 88 0.38 22.44 -10.24
N LYS A 89 -0.34 23.56 -10.13
CA LYS A 89 -1.47 23.71 -9.19
C LYS A 89 -2.54 22.64 -9.44
N TYR A 90 -2.89 22.42 -10.71
CA TYR A 90 -3.88 21.41 -11.10
C TYR A 90 -3.42 19.98 -10.81
N LEU A 91 -2.18 19.64 -11.16
CA LEU A 91 -1.60 18.32 -10.86
C LEU A 91 -1.56 18.03 -9.36
N LEU A 92 -1.16 19.02 -8.55
CA LEU A 92 -1.10 18.88 -7.10
C LEU A 92 -2.51 18.72 -6.50
N CYS A 93 -3.51 19.43 -7.01
CA CYS A 93 -4.89 19.27 -6.59
C CYS A 93 -5.46 17.88 -6.91
N VAL A 94 -5.26 17.39 -8.14
CA VAL A 94 -5.71 16.05 -8.56
C VAL A 94 -5.03 14.95 -7.72
N PHE A 95 -3.74 15.07 -7.49
CA PHE A 95 -2.98 14.09 -6.71
C PHE A 95 -3.43 14.04 -5.23
N ASN A 96 -3.63 15.19 -4.59
CA ASN A 96 -4.17 15.24 -3.24
C ASN A 96 -5.62 14.70 -3.18
N PHE A 97 -6.44 14.94 -4.21
CA PHE A 97 -7.77 14.35 -4.26
C PHE A 97 -7.74 12.82 -4.31
N ILE A 98 -6.83 12.23 -5.10
CA ILE A 98 -6.63 10.77 -5.11
C ILE A 98 -6.22 10.29 -3.72
N PHE A 99 -5.34 10.99 -3.01
CA PHE A 99 -4.98 10.62 -1.65
C PHE A 99 -6.11 10.75 -0.64
N ILE A 100 -7.02 11.70 -0.78
CA ILE A 100 -8.22 11.76 0.04
C ILE A 100 -9.03 10.47 -0.13
N LEU A 101 -9.28 10.05 -1.37
CA LEU A 101 -10.03 8.82 -1.65
C LEU A 101 -9.34 7.57 -1.11
N THR A 102 -8.03 7.47 -1.31
CA THR A 102 -7.24 6.37 -0.77
C THR A 102 -7.26 6.37 0.76
N GLY A 103 -7.10 7.54 1.39
CA GLY A 103 -7.18 7.70 2.86
C GLY A 103 -8.53 7.29 3.42
N CYS A 104 -9.63 7.70 2.78
CA CYS A 104 -10.98 7.26 3.13
C CYS A 104 -11.14 5.74 2.99
N GLY A 105 -10.65 5.15 1.91
CA GLY A 105 -10.69 3.70 1.69
C GLY A 105 -9.94 2.94 2.78
N VAL A 106 -8.71 3.34 3.08
CA VAL A 106 -7.88 2.72 4.14
C VAL A 106 -8.55 2.87 5.51
N PHE A 107 -9.11 4.04 5.82
CA PHE A 107 -9.84 4.28 7.06
C PHE A 107 -11.07 3.38 7.20
N VAL A 108 -11.88 3.25 6.15
CA VAL A 108 -13.07 2.37 6.14
C VAL A 108 -12.66 0.91 6.32
N VAL A 109 -11.61 0.45 5.64
CA VAL A 109 -11.08 -0.91 5.81
C VAL A 109 -10.59 -1.12 7.24
N GLY A 110 -9.91 -0.14 7.84
CA GLY A 110 -9.49 -0.20 9.24
C GLY A 110 -10.66 -0.38 10.21
N ILE A 111 -11.73 0.39 10.04
CA ILE A 111 -12.96 0.24 10.84
C ILE A 111 -13.61 -1.12 10.58
N TRP A 112 -13.70 -1.55 9.32
CA TRP A 112 -14.29 -2.83 8.97
C TRP A 112 -13.58 -3.99 9.67
N ILE A 113 -12.24 -4.01 9.64
CA ILE A 113 -11.42 -5.02 10.33
C ILE A 113 -11.68 -4.97 11.84
N LEU A 114 -11.75 -3.77 12.42
CA LEU A 114 -11.99 -3.59 13.85
C LEU A 114 -13.37 -4.11 14.27
N VAL A 115 -14.42 -3.82 13.50
CA VAL A 115 -15.80 -4.23 13.80
C VAL A 115 -16.01 -5.72 13.60
N GLN A 116 -15.57 -6.28 12.46
CA GLN A 116 -15.73 -7.72 12.16
C GLN A 116 -15.06 -8.62 13.21
N LYS A 117 -14.03 -8.08 13.91
CA LYS A 117 -13.29 -8.81 14.94
C LYS A 117 -13.63 -8.37 16.35
N ALA A 118 -14.51 -7.37 16.54
CA ALA A 118 -14.93 -6.90 17.85
C ALA A 118 -15.59 -8.00 18.68
N ASP A 119 -16.36 -8.89 18.05
CA ASP A 119 -17.01 -10.03 18.70
C ASP A 119 -16.02 -11.08 19.24
N TYR A 120 -14.77 -11.08 18.74
CA TYR A 120 -13.69 -11.96 19.19
C TYR A 120 -12.74 -11.27 20.18
N LEU A 121 -12.78 -9.93 20.29
CA LEU A 121 -11.93 -9.15 21.20
C LEU A 121 -12.20 -9.48 22.68
N SER A 122 -13.41 -9.96 23.00
CA SER A 122 -13.76 -10.38 24.36
C SER A 122 -13.17 -11.74 24.78
N LEU A 123 -12.66 -12.55 23.84
CA LEU A 123 -12.20 -13.91 24.11
C LEU A 123 -10.72 -14.15 23.77
N LEU A 124 -10.15 -13.41 22.82
CA LEU A 124 -8.77 -13.60 22.39
C LEU A 124 -8.15 -12.22 22.09
N ALA A 125 -7.56 -11.60 23.10
CA ALA A 125 -6.70 -10.45 22.95
C ALA A 125 -5.38 -10.84 22.25
N SER A 126 -5.44 -11.26 20.98
CA SER A 126 -4.29 -11.22 20.11
C SER A 126 -4.02 -9.75 19.80
N SER A 127 -3.16 -9.14 20.62
CA SER A 127 -2.74 -7.73 20.57
C SER A 127 -2.29 -7.29 19.17
N THR A 128 -1.87 -8.22 18.32
CA THR A 128 -1.39 -7.99 16.96
C THR A 128 -2.48 -7.53 15.99
N PHE A 129 -3.65 -8.20 15.95
CA PHE A 129 -4.71 -7.84 15.00
C PHE A 129 -5.36 -6.50 15.32
N ALA A 130 -5.59 -6.22 16.61
CA ALA A 130 -6.09 -4.94 17.06
C ALA A 130 -5.09 -3.81 16.73
N ALA A 131 -3.80 -4.04 16.97
CA ALA A 131 -2.76 -3.10 16.60
C ALA A 131 -2.76 -2.80 15.08
N THR A 132 -2.86 -3.82 14.22
CA THR A 132 -2.92 -3.61 12.76
C THR A 132 -4.13 -2.76 12.35
N ALA A 133 -5.33 -3.04 12.87
CA ALA A 133 -6.52 -2.26 12.55
C ALA A 133 -6.39 -0.80 13.01
N ILE A 134 -5.90 -0.57 14.22
CA ILE A 134 -5.67 0.78 14.77
C ILE A 134 -4.65 1.54 13.92
N ILE A 135 -3.55 0.89 13.52
CA ILE A 135 -2.53 1.50 12.65
C ILE A 135 -3.16 1.93 11.32
N LEU A 136 -3.96 1.08 10.69
CA LEU A 136 -4.66 1.42 9.43
C LEU A 136 -5.59 2.63 9.59
N ILE A 137 -6.35 2.70 10.68
CA ILE A 137 -7.23 3.84 10.99
C ILE A 137 -6.40 5.12 11.12
N ILE A 138 -5.34 5.11 11.93
CA ILE A 138 -4.47 6.27 12.15
C ILE A 138 -3.82 6.71 10.83
N THR A 139 -3.27 5.77 10.06
CA THR A 139 -2.67 6.07 8.74
C THR A 139 -3.70 6.68 7.80
N GLY A 140 -4.92 6.14 7.72
CA GLY A 140 -6.00 6.68 6.89
C GLY A 140 -6.35 8.13 7.25
N VAL A 141 -6.47 8.43 8.55
CA VAL A 141 -6.75 9.79 9.04
C VAL A 141 -5.61 10.75 8.69
N VAL A 142 -4.36 10.35 8.91
CA VAL A 142 -3.18 11.19 8.60
C VAL A 142 -3.10 11.47 7.10
N VAL A 143 -3.28 10.46 6.24
CA VAL A 143 -3.29 10.63 4.78
C VAL A 143 -4.42 11.56 4.34
N MET A 144 -5.62 11.42 4.90
CA MET A 144 -6.74 12.30 4.57
C MET A 144 -6.49 13.75 5.02
N ALA A 145 -6.02 13.95 6.26
CA ALA A 145 -5.74 15.27 6.81
C ALA A 145 -4.63 16.00 6.03
N THR A 146 -3.53 15.30 5.74
CA THR A 146 -2.42 15.84 4.93
C THR A 146 -2.87 16.24 3.53
N ALA A 147 -3.71 15.43 2.88
CA ALA A 147 -4.22 15.72 1.55
C ALA A 147 -5.21 16.90 1.52
N ILE A 148 -6.08 17.00 2.53
CA ILE A 148 -6.98 18.16 2.73
C ILE A 148 -6.16 19.44 2.93
N LEU A 149 -5.12 19.40 3.76
CA LEU A 149 -4.21 20.54 3.95
C LEU A 149 -3.46 20.90 2.66
N GLY A 150 -3.07 19.92 1.86
CA GLY A 150 -2.48 20.14 0.54
C GLY A 150 -3.43 20.90 -0.40
N CYS A 151 -4.69 20.47 -0.49
CA CYS A 151 -5.71 21.17 -1.26
C CYS A 151 -5.95 22.61 -0.75
N PHE A 152 -6.07 22.81 0.57
CA PHE A 152 -6.25 24.14 1.15
C PHE A 152 -5.03 25.04 0.93
N SER A 153 -3.82 24.47 0.93
CA SER A 153 -2.57 25.20 0.68
C SER A 153 -2.57 25.81 -0.72
N VAL A 154 -2.94 25.03 -1.74
CA VAL A 154 -3.06 25.51 -3.12
C VAL A 154 -4.21 26.50 -3.26
N TYR A 155 -5.35 26.26 -2.59
CA TYR A 155 -6.52 27.12 -2.72
C TYR A 155 -6.32 28.49 -2.08
N LYS A 156 -5.83 28.55 -0.83
CA LYS A 156 -5.69 29.81 -0.09
C LYS A 156 -4.48 30.64 -0.53
N GLU A 157 -3.48 30.03 -1.17
CA GLU A 157 -2.22 30.68 -1.57
C GLU A 157 -1.53 31.46 -0.43
N HIS A 158 -1.78 31.03 0.82
CA HIS A 158 -1.22 31.69 1.99
C HIS A 158 0.13 31.05 2.36
N LYS A 159 1.20 31.86 2.41
CA LYS A 159 2.57 31.39 2.70
C LYS A 159 2.68 30.57 3.99
N GLY A 160 1.94 30.93 5.03
CA GLY A 160 1.93 30.19 6.29
C GLY A 160 1.38 28.77 6.14
N LEU A 161 0.35 28.58 5.30
CA LEU A 161 -0.27 27.27 5.09
C LEU A 161 0.60 26.35 4.23
N LEU A 162 1.25 26.90 3.19
CA LEU A 162 2.27 26.19 2.42
C LEU A 162 3.45 25.77 3.30
N ARG A 163 3.90 26.63 4.21
CA ARG A 163 4.97 26.30 5.17
C ARG A 163 4.56 25.14 6.06
N LEU A 164 3.34 25.15 6.60
CA LEU A 164 2.83 24.06 7.42
C LEU A 164 2.77 22.74 6.63
N TYR A 165 2.26 22.78 5.40
CA TYR A 165 2.20 21.60 4.53
C TYR A 165 3.59 21.04 4.22
N PHE A 166 4.56 21.90 3.89
CA PHE A 166 5.95 21.49 3.68
C PHE A 166 6.55 20.82 4.92
N MET A 167 6.40 21.43 6.10
CA MET A 167 6.92 20.87 7.36
C MET A 167 6.27 19.52 7.67
N LEU A 168 4.98 19.36 7.41
CA LEU A 168 4.27 18.10 7.61
C LEU A 168 4.78 17.01 6.67
N LEU A 169 4.97 17.32 5.37
CA LEU A 169 5.57 16.38 4.42
C LEU A 169 6.99 15.98 4.83
N LEU A 170 7.79 16.92 5.32
CA LEU A 170 9.14 16.64 5.80
C LEU A 170 9.14 15.70 7.01
N ILE A 171 8.28 15.95 8.00
CA ILE A 171 8.15 15.08 9.18
C ILE A 171 7.73 13.66 8.76
N ILE A 172 6.73 13.54 7.86
CA ILE A 172 6.27 12.24 7.37
C ILE A 172 7.40 11.52 6.62
N PHE A 173 8.16 12.23 5.78
CA PHE A 173 9.30 11.66 5.08
C PHE A 173 10.36 11.09 6.04
N LEU A 174 10.69 11.82 7.11
CA LEU A 174 11.61 11.35 8.13
C LEU A 174 11.07 10.12 8.87
N LEU A 175 9.79 10.12 9.26
CA LEU A 175 9.17 8.99 9.93
C LEU A 175 9.15 7.74 9.03
N VAL A 176 8.79 7.88 7.76
CA VAL A 176 8.79 6.78 6.79
C VAL A 176 10.21 6.25 6.57
N THR A 177 11.21 7.14 6.49
CA THR A 177 12.61 6.74 6.34
C THR A 177 13.11 5.98 7.56
N ILE A 178 12.83 6.47 8.78
CA ILE A 178 13.19 5.79 10.02
C ILE A 178 12.49 4.42 10.10
N ALA A 179 11.20 4.36 9.81
CA ALA A 179 10.46 3.10 9.79
C ALA A 179 11.03 2.11 8.76
N GLY A 180 11.41 2.58 7.57
CA GLY A 180 12.05 1.76 6.54
C GLY A 180 13.41 1.22 6.98
N VAL A 181 14.25 2.05 7.60
CA VAL A 181 15.56 1.63 8.14
C VAL A 181 15.37 0.62 9.28
N LEU A 182 14.45 0.88 10.22
CA LEU A 182 14.13 -0.06 11.29
C LEU A 182 13.61 -1.38 10.73
N ALA A 183 12.69 -1.36 9.76
CA ALA A 183 12.19 -2.57 9.11
C ALA A 183 13.31 -3.37 8.43
N PHE A 184 14.27 -2.69 7.79
CA PHE A 184 15.43 -3.35 7.18
C PHE A 184 16.34 -4.01 8.22
N ILE A 185 16.65 -3.31 9.32
CA ILE A 185 17.46 -3.87 10.43
C ILE A 185 16.74 -5.06 11.07
N TYR A 186 15.44 -4.90 11.37
CA TYR A 186 14.64 -5.97 11.96
C TYR A 186 14.49 -7.15 11.01
N GLN A 187 14.37 -6.97 9.69
CA GLN A 187 14.33 -8.08 8.75
C GLN A 187 15.56 -8.99 8.90
N GLN A 188 16.75 -8.40 9.06
CA GLN A 188 18.00 -9.16 9.23
C GLN A 188 18.05 -9.92 10.56
N GLN A 189 17.49 -9.35 11.63
CA GLN A 189 17.44 -9.99 12.95
C GLN A 189 16.31 -11.03 13.06
N LEU A 190 15.18 -10.75 12.41
CA LEU A 190 13.98 -11.56 12.48
C LEU A 190 14.20 -12.96 11.92
N SER A 191 15.08 -13.18 10.94
CA SER A 191 15.31 -14.53 10.41
C SER A 191 15.82 -15.52 11.46
N ASP A 192 16.72 -15.09 12.35
CA ASP A 192 17.34 -15.97 13.34
C ASP A 192 16.51 -16.09 14.62
N GLU A 193 15.92 -14.98 15.08
CA GLU A 193 14.97 -14.98 16.19
C GLU A 193 13.72 -15.81 15.85
N LEU A 194 13.17 -15.65 14.65
CA LEU A 194 12.02 -16.43 14.18
C LEU A 194 12.35 -17.92 14.09
N LYS A 195 13.56 -18.29 13.64
CA LYS A 195 14.02 -19.68 13.62
C LYS A 195 13.94 -20.32 15.00
N TRP A 196 14.56 -19.68 15.97
CA TRP A 196 14.64 -20.19 17.34
C TRP A 196 13.26 -20.19 18.00
N HIS A 197 12.52 -19.09 17.88
CA HIS A 197 11.21 -18.93 18.49
C HIS A 197 10.18 -19.90 17.91
N LEU A 198 10.12 -20.05 16.58
CA LEU A 198 9.19 -20.98 15.93
C LEU A 198 9.52 -22.44 16.27
N ASN A 199 10.80 -22.80 16.32
CA ASN A 199 11.22 -24.14 16.70
C ASN A 199 10.80 -24.47 18.13
N ASN A 200 11.08 -23.58 19.09
CA ASN A 200 10.68 -23.79 20.49
C ASN A 200 9.17 -23.84 20.66
N ILE A 201 8.43 -22.95 19.99
CA ILE A 201 6.96 -22.97 20.03
C ILE A 201 6.39 -24.29 19.49
N MET A 202 6.89 -24.79 18.36
CA MET A 202 6.40 -26.05 17.81
C MET A 202 6.75 -27.26 18.68
N VAL A 203 7.92 -27.24 19.32
CA VAL A 203 8.44 -28.38 20.10
C VAL A 203 7.85 -28.42 21.51
N GLU A 204 7.75 -27.28 22.18
CA GLU A 204 7.37 -27.21 23.60
C GLU A 204 5.90 -26.83 23.82
N ASN A 205 5.32 -26.05 22.93
CA ASN A 205 4.04 -25.36 23.17
C ASN A 205 2.88 -25.89 22.32
N TYR A 206 3.16 -26.72 21.33
CA TYR A 206 2.13 -27.35 20.50
C TYR A 206 1.29 -28.34 21.31
N ASN A 207 -0.04 -28.20 21.22
CA ASN A 207 -1.04 -29.01 21.91
C ASN A 207 -0.89 -29.05 23.45
N GLN A 208 -0.40 -27.96 24.04
CA GLN A 208 -0.31 -27.79 25.50
C GLN A 208 -1.56 -27.09 26.07
N PRO A 209 -1.97 -27.41 27.30
CA PRO A 209 -3.13 -26.78 27.93
C PRO A 209 -2.95 -25.27 28.09
N GLY A 210 -3.94 -24.48 27.67
CA GLY A 210 -3.88 -23.02 27.70
C GLY A 210 -3.09 -22.39 26.54
N GLN A 211 -2.65 -23.20 25.57
CA GLN A 211 -1.90 -22.78 24.38
C GLN A 211 -2.61 -23.18 23.08
N GLU A 212 -3.94 -23.20 23.09
CA GLU A 212 -4.74 -23.58 21.92
C GLU A 212 -4.50 -22.62 20.74
N SER A 213 -4.25 -21.34 21.01
CA SER A 213 -3.92 -20.32 20.00
C SER A 213 -2.60 -20.62 19.26
N VAL A 214 -1.61 -21.16 19.97
CA VAL A 214 -0.34 -21.62 19.40
C VAL A 214 -0.59 -22.79 18.45
N THR A 215 -1.35 -23.78 18.91
CA THR A 215 -1.68 -24.98 18.13
C THR A 215 -2.40 -24.60 16.83
N GLN A 216 -3.41 -23.72 16.92
CA GLN A 216 -4.13 -23.22 15.75
C GLN A 216 -3.24 -22.43 14.79
N SER A 217 -2.29 -21.65 15.31
CA SER A 217 -1.36 -20.86 14.49
C SER A 217 -0.36 -21.75 13.76
N VAL A 218 0.19 -22.77 14.43
CA VAL A 218 1.07 -23.77 13.82
C VAL A 218 0.32 -24.58 12.76
N ASP A 219 -0.91 -25.03 13.05
CA ASP A 219 -1.73 -25.76 12.10
C ASP A 219 -2.02 -24.97 10.82
N LYS A 220 -2.35 -23.67 10.98
CA LYS A 220 -2.56 -22.76 9.85
C LYS A 220 -1.27 -22.56 9.07
N LEU A 221 -0.16 -22.29 9.75
CA LEU A 221 1.15 -22.09 9.12
C LEU A 221 1.51 -23.30 8.24
N GLN A 222 1.36 -24.52 8.76
CA GLN A 222 1.69 -25.73 8.00
C GLN A 222 0.81 -25.95 6.77
N GLN A 223 -0.49 -25.67 6.89
CA GLN A 223 -1.44 -25.83 5.79
C GLN A 223 -1.32 -24.71 4.74
N GLU A 224 -1.08 -23.47 5.16
CA GLU A 224 -0.99 -22.30 4.29
C GLU A 224 0.34 -22.24 3.54
N PHE A 225 1.44 -22.61 4.20
CA PHE A 225 2.79 -22.62 3.60
C PHE A 225 3.23 -23.99 3.07
N HIS A 226 2.36 -25.00 3.17
CA HIS A 226 2.62 -26.37 2.70
C HIS A 226 3.96 -26.91 3.23
N CYS A 227 4.15 -26.83 4.54
CA CYS A 227 5.39 -27.18 5.24
C CYS A 227 5.12 -28.09 6.43
N CYS A 228 6.15 -28.79 6.93
CA CYS A 228 6.05 -29.59 8.14
C CYS A 228 7.27 -29.46 9.02
N GLY A 229 7.03 -29.13 10.30
CA GLY A 229 8.09 -28.83 11.25
C GLY A 229 8.75 -27.47 10.98
N SER A 230 9.69 -27.10 11.84
CA SER A 230 10.33 -25.79 11.76
C SER A 230 11.35 -25.73 10.61
N VAL A 231 12.27 -26.70 10.58
CA VAL A 231 13.28 -26.93 9.56
C VAL A 231 12.95 -28.20 8.79
N ASN A 232 12.48 -29.24 9.49
CA ASN A 232 12.10 -30.52 8.87
C ASN A 232 11.01 -31.24 9.67
N SER A 233 10.33 -32.21 9.06
CA SER A 233 9.27 -32.99 9.70
C SER A 233 9.76 -33.79 10.91
N THR A 234 11.06 -34.11 10.96
CA THR A 234 11.70 -34.81 12.09
C THR A 234 11.76 -33.96 13.36
N ASP A 235 11.58 -32.64 13.27
CA ASP A 235 11.52 -31.76 14.44
C ASP A 235 10.38 -32.16 15.40
N TRP A 236 9.35 -32.83 14.90
CA TRP A 236 8.25 -33.34 15.71
C TRP A 236 8.66 -34.49 16.64
N GLU A 237 9.69 -35.26 16.31
CA GLU A 237 10.15 -36.39 17.15
C GLU A 237 10.61 -35.94 18.54
N ARG A 238 11.17 -34.73 18.62
CA ARG A 238 11.61 -34.08 19.85
C ARG A 238 10.53 -33.26 20.55
N SER A 239 9.33 -33.15 19.97
CA SER A 239 8.24 -32.36 20.53
C SER A 239 7.57 -33.03 21.72
N LEU A 240 7.16 -32.24 22.72
CA LEU A 240 6.37 -32.71 23.86
C LEU A 240 5.03 -33.30 23.40
N TYR A 241 4.48 -32.81 22.29
CA TYR A 241 3.27 -33.34 21.69
C TYR A 241 3.41 -34.82 21.31
N VAL A 242 4.40 -35.17 20.48
CA VAL A 242 4.59 -36.56 20.01
C VAL A 242 4.95 -37.51 21.15
N GLN A 243 5.61 -36.99 22.20
CA GLN A 243 5.94 -37.76 23.41
C GLN A 243 4.75 -37.94 24.36
N SER A 244 3.69 -37.13 24.21
CA SER A 244 2.48 -37.22 25.02
C SER A 244 1.52 -38.29 24.51
N SER A 245 0.66 -38.79 25.41
CA SER A 245 -0.44 -39.70 25.04
C SER A 245 -1.44 -39.07 24.06
N SER A 246 -1.52 -37.73 24.01
CA SER A 246 -2.39 -36.96 23.12
C SER A 246 -2.02 -37.07 21.63
N ALA A 247 -0.83 -37.57 21.30
CA ALA A 247 -0.47 -37.82 19.91
C ALA A 247 -1.23 -39.00 19.30
N GLU A 248 -1.71 -39.96 20.11
CA GLU A 248 -2.39 -41.19 19.66
C GLU A 248 -1.59 -41.97 18.60
N GLY A 249 -0.26 -42.00 18.74
CA GLY A 249 0.64 -42.68 17.80
C GLY A 249 0.97 -41.89 16.53
N ARG A 250 0.54 -40.63 16.41
CA ARG A 250 0.98 -39.72 15.33
C ARG A 250 2.45 -39.33 15.53
N LYS A 251 3.21 -39.32 14.43
CA LYS A 251 4.62 -38.86 14.41
C LYS A 251 4.76 -37.38 14.06
N VAL A 252 3.72 -36.82 13.43
CA VAL A 252 3.59 -35.40 13.10
C VAL A 252 2.12 -34.98 13.30
N PRO A 253 1.81 -33.70 13.48
CA PRO A 253 0.44 -33.21 13.45
C PRO A 253 -0.31 -33.55 12.16
N ASP A 254 -1.64 -33.68 12.24
CA ASP A 254 -2.48 -33.90 11.05
C ASP A 254 -2.46 -32.67 10.10
N SER A 255 -2.06 -31.50 10.59
CA SER A 255 -1.80 -30.28 9.80
C SER A 255 -0.49 -30.34 8.98
N CYS A 256 0.38 -31.33 9.19
CA CYS A 256 1.50 -31.61 8.28
C CYS A 256 1.07 -32.39 7.02
N CYS A 257 -0.16 -32.90 6.97
CA CYS A 257 -0.63 -33.70 5.86
C CYS A 257 -1.07 -32.85 4.67
N LYS A 258 -0.80 -33.33 3.46
CA LYS A 258 -1.26 -32.71 2.20
C LYS A 258 -2.79 -32.68 2.13
N THR A 259 -3.42 -33.71 2.66
CA THR A 259 -4.86 -33.77 2.85
C THR A 259 -5.12 -33.93 4.34
N LYS A 260 -5.65 -32.88 4.97
CA LYS A 260 -5.98 -32.88 6.40
C LYS A 260 -7.08 -33.91 6.65
N THR A 261 -6.67 -35.06 7.20
CA THR A 261 -7.55 -36.16 7.60
C THR A 261 -7.16 -36.60 9.00
N GLU A 262 -8.14 -37.09 9.76
CA GLU A 262 -7.90 -37.52 11.13
C GLU A 262 -6.88 -38.67 11.17
N ARG A 263 -5.87 -38.56 12.05
CA ARG A 263 -4.81 -39.56 12.24
C ARG A 263 -3.91 -39.79 11.02
N CYS A 264 -3.92 -38.86 10.07
CA CYS A 264 -3.02 -38.88 8.94
C CYS A 264 -1.53 -38.87 9.35
N GLY A 265 -1.21 -38.17 10.44
CA GLY A 265 0.14 -38.00 10.98
C GLY A 265 0.82 -39.28 11.49
N ILE A 266 0.13 -40.42 11.50
CA ILE A 266 0.71 -41.72 11.84
C ILE A 266 1.68 -42.19 10.75
N ARG A 267 1.38 -41.90 9.47
CA ARG A 267 2.18 -42.34 8.31
C ARG A 267 2.90 -41.17 7.65
N THR A 268 4.20 -41.08 7.85
CA THR A 268 5.07 -39.99 7.36
C THR A 268 5.64 -40.22 5.96
N HIS A 269 4.85 -40.84 5.07
CA HIS A 269 5.30 -41.07 3.68
C HIS A 269 5.38 -39.74 2.89
N PRO A 270 6.39 -39.52 2.02
CA PRO A 270 6.54 -38.28 1.24
C PRO A 270 5.33 -37.89 0.38
N SER A 271 4.50 -38.87 0.00
CA SER A 271 3.25 -38.60 -0.73
C SER A 271 2.13 -38.06 0.16
N ASN A 272 2.21 -38.28 1.48
CA ASN A 272 1.14 -37.98 2.44
C ASN A 272 1.39 -36.66 3.20
N ILE A 273 2.65 -36.36 3.53
CA ILE A 273 3.03 -35.17 4.31
C ILE A 273 3.88 -34.19 3.50
N TYR A 274 3.92 -32.93 3.93
CA TYR A 274 4.85 -31.93 3.41
C TYR A 274 6.28 -32.21 3.91
N ARG A 275 6.97 -33.17 3.28
CA ARG A 275 8.31 -33.58 3.69
C ARG A 275 9.41 -32.60 3.24
N GLU A 276 9.17 -31.89 2.15
CA GLU A 276 10.17 -31.00 1.54
C GLU A 276 9.94 -29.55 1.99
N GLY A 277 10.90 -29.04 2.77
CA GLY A 277 10.95 -27.65 3.22
C GLY A 277 10.32 -27.43 4.60
N GLY A 278 11.14 -26.93 5.53
CA GLY A 278 10.68 -26.46 6.83
C GLY A 278 9.85 -25.17 6.72
N CYS A 279 8.96 -24.96 7.68
CA CYS A 279 8.12 -23.77 7.72
C CYS A 279 8.92 -22.47 7.82
N ILE A 280 10.09 -22.50 8.46
CA ILE A 280 11.00 -21.35 8.54
C ILE A 280 11.41 -20.90 7.14
N THR A 281 11.93 -21.80 6.30
CA THR A 281 12.42 -21.43 4.97
C THR A 281 11.29 -20.94 4.08
N LYS A 282 10.11 -21.55 4.18
CA LYS A 282 8.92 -21.09 3.44
C LYS A 282 8.49 -19.69 3.88
N LEU A 283 8.50 -19.44 5.18
CA LEU A 283 8.15 -18.15 5.77
C LEU A 283 9.18 -17.08 5.42
N GLU A 284 10.48 -17.38 5.47
CA GLU A 284 11.56 -16.47 5.03
C GLU A 284 11.41 -16.08 3.57
N ASN A 285 11.14 -17.05 2.68
CA ASN A 285 10.92 -16.77 1.26
C ASN A 285 9.70 -15.88 1.04
N PHE A 286 8.59 -16.18 1.73
CA PHE A 286 7.39 -15.36 1.67
C PHE A 286 7.63 -13.94 2.18
N LEU A 287 8.30 -13.79 3.33
CA LEU A 287 8.66 -12.48 3.87
C LEU A 287 9.54 -11.72 2.88
N SER A 288 10.56 -12.37 2.31
CA SER A 288 11.48 -11.73 1.36
C SER A 288 10.76 -11.22 0.11
N GLU A 289 9.88 -12.03 -0.48
CA GLU A 289 9.09 -11.65 -1.66
C GLU A 289 8.14 -10.49 -1.36
N HIS A 290 7.43 -10.53 -0.23
CA HIS A 290 6.51 -9.47 0.15
C HIS A 290 7.22 -8.19 0.59
N LEU A 291 8.35 -8.29 1.29
CA LEU A 291 9.17 -7.14 1.68
C LEU A 291 9.77 -6.44 0.46
N PHE A 292 10.13 -7.18 -0.59
CA PHE A 292 10.56 -6.57 -1.85
C PHE A 292 9.45 -5.68 -2.45
N ILE A 293 8.21 -6.20 -2.53
CA ILE A 293 7.05 -5.45 -3.04
C ILE A 293 6.78 -4.21 -2.18
N ILE A 294 6.76 -4.37 -0.85
CA ILE A 294 6.56 -3.26 0.10
C ILE A 294 7.68 -2.22 -0.04
N GLY A 295 8.93 -2.66 -0.23
CA GLY A 295 10.08 -1.80 -0.46
C GLY A 295 9.94 -0.96 -1.72
N VAL A 296 9.54 -1.56 -2.84
CA VAL A 296 9.28 -0.85 -4.11
C VAL A 296 8.19 0.20 -3.94
N ILE A 297 7.07 -0.15 -3.28
CA ILE A 297 5.99 0.80 -3.00
C ILE A 297 6.50 1.94 -2.09
N GLY A 298 7.27 1.62 -1.05
CA GLY A 298 7.85 2.59 -0.13
C GLY A 298 8.76 3.60 -0.81
N ILE A 299 9.64 3.15 -1.71
CA ILE A 299 10.49 4.05 -2.52
C ILE A 299 9.63 4.95 -3.42
N GLY A 300 8.60 4.40 -4.05
CA GLY A 300 7.64 5.17 -4.85
C GLY A 300 6.97 6.29 -4.04
N VAL A 301 6.51 5.97 -2.82
CA VAL A 301 5.91 6.95 -1.91
C VAL A 301 6.93 8.03 -1.49
N ALA A 302 8.17 7.65 -1.20
CA ALA A 302 9.23 8.59 -0.85
C ALA A 302 9.53 9.58 -1.99
N LEU A 303 9.62 9.10 -3.24
CA LEU A 303 9.80 9.95 -4.42
C LEU A 303 8.62 10.91 -4.62
N LEU A 304 7.39 10.42 -4.46
CA LEU A 304 6.19 11.25 -4.55
C LEU A 304 6.18 12.37 -3.49
N GLN A 305 6.60 12.08 -2.26
CA GLN A 305 6.74 13.10 -1.21
C GLN A 305 7.79 14.15 -1.55
N VAL A 306 8.95 13.74 -2.09
CA VAL A 306 10.00 14.68 -2.53
C VAL A 306 9.48 15.59 -3.64
N MET A 307 8.74 15.06 -4.62
CA MET A 307 8.11 15.90 -5.63
C MET A 307 7.12 16.89 -5.01
N GLY A 308 6.29 16.44 -4.06
CA GLY A 308 5.36 17.32 -3.32
C GLY A 308 6.08 18.46 -2.59
N MET A 309 7.22 18.17 -1.97
CA MET A 309 8.07 19.17 -1.33
C MET A 309 8.63 20.17 -2.34
N ILE A 310 9.15 19.70 -3.48
CA ILE A 310 9.67 20.57 -4.56
C ILE A 310 8.55 21.48 -5.07
N PHE A 311 7.37 20.94 -5.36
CA PHE A 311 6.24 21.73 -5.85
C PHE A 311 5.76 22.76 -4.82
N THR A 312 5.74 22.40 -3.54
CA THR A 312 5.40 23.33 -2.46
C THR A 312 6.42 24.47 -2.38
N CYS A 313 7.72 24.17 -2.52
CA CYS A 313 8.77 25.20 -2.57
C CYS A 313 8.64 26.12 -3.78
N CYS A 314 8.32 25.58 -4.96
CA CYS A 314 8.07 26.37 -6.17
C CYS A 314 6.88 27.32 -5.98
N LEU A 315 5.76 26.82 -5.45
CA LEU A 315 4.58 27.63 -5.15
C LEU A 315 4.84 28.66 -4.05
N TYR A 316 5.62 28.31 -3.02
CA TYR A 316 5.97 29.24 -1.95
C TYR A 316 6.78 30.44 -2.47
N ARG A 317 7.66 30.21 -3.45
CA ARG A 317 8.45 31.26 -4.10
C ARG A 317 7.65 32.12 -5.08
N SER A 318 6.62 31.55 -5.70
CA SER A 318 5.81 32.30 -6.68
C SER A 318 4.85 33.28 -6.02
N ILE A 319 4.36 32.96 -4.82
CA ILE A 319 3.50 33.86 -4.05
C ILE A 319 4.33 35.09 -3.63
N LYS A 320 3.99 36.27 -4.11
CA LYS A 320 4.60 37.53 -3.64
C LYS A 320 4.23 37.74 -2.17
N SER A 321 5.20 38.12 -1.35
CA SER A 321 4.91 38.57 0.02
C SER A 321 4.39 39.99 -0.07
N ASP A 322 3.15 40.22 0.34
CA ASP A 322 2.65 41.58 0.55
C ASP A 322 3.60 42.29 1.51
N PRO A 323 4.25 43.39 1.08
CA PRO A 323 5.08 44.19 1.96
C PRO A 323 4.14 44.94 2.91
N TYR A 324 4.12 44.53 4.16
CA TYR A 324 3.62 45.35 5.27
C TYR A 324 4.78 46.17 5.84
#